data_AF-U5NBT3-F1
#
_entry.id   AF-U5NBT3-F1
#
_cell.length_a   1.000
_cell.length_b   1.000
_cell.length_c   1.000
_cell.angle_alpha   90.00
_cell.angle_beta   90.00
_cell.angle_gamma   90.00
#
_symmetry.space_group_name_H-M   'P 1'
#
loop_
_entity.id
_entity.type
_entity.pdbx_description
1 polymer ?
#
loop_
_entity_poly.entity_id
_entity_poly.type
_entity_poly.pdbx_seq_one_letter_code
_entity_poly.pdbx_strand_id
1 'polypeptide(L)'
;MASSNKKVNSRARARKKELTKEKFRYELRRRVKKGIKKQINNLFSLENGASYALSVDELQEKKKALSSLYKTLDSKESKGLITKGRANRLKSKCTIKFNQLFLNQDKIKKENKSEKA
;
A
#
# COMPACT_ATOMS: atom_id res chain seq x y z
N MET A 1 9.00 -51.74 -36.74
CA MET A 1 8.99 -50.26 -36.84
C MET A 1 8.95 -49.66 -35.42
N ALA A 2 10.11 -49.42 -34.81
CA ALA A 2 10.16 -48.76 -33.51
C ALA A 2 9.84 -47.27 -33.70
N SER A 3 8.64 -46.85 -33.28
CA SER A 3 8.30 -45.44 -33.26
C SER A 3 9.24 -44.74 -32.28
N SER A 4 10.11 -43.90 -32.82
CA SER A 4 10.98 -43.03 -32.04
C SER A 4 10.12 -41.97 -31.36
N ASN A 5 9.48 -42.34 -30.25
CA ASN A 5 8.87 -41.41 -29.32
C ASN A 5 9.98 -40.51 -28.79
N LYS A 6 10.21 -39.37 -29.47
CA LYS A 6 11.15 -38.32 -29.05
C LYS A 6 10.87 -38.03 -27.59
N LYS A 7 11.77 -38.43 -26.69
CA LYS A 7 11.68 -38.15 -25.24
C LYS A 7 11.53 -36.64 -25.10
N VAL A 8 10.31 -36.19 -24.84
CA VAL A 8 10.06 -34.76 -24.71
C VAL A 8 10.84 -34.29 -23.49
N ASN A 9 11.86 -33.47 -23.73
CA ASN A 9 12.84 -33.04 -22.74
C ASN A 9 12.14 -32.52 -21.47
N SER A 10 12.11 -33.34 -20.42
CA SER A 10 11.37 -33.08 -19.17
C SER A 10 11.77 -31.74 -18.55
N ARG A 11 13.05 -31.37 -18.68
CA ARG A 11 13.63 -30.09 -18.26
C ARG A 11 12.97 -28.88 -18.93
N ALA A 12 12.69 -28.95 -20.24
CA ALA A 12 12.07 -27.84 -20.97
C ALA A 12 10.60 -27.64 -20.55
N ARG A 13 9.87 -28.74 -20.34
CA ARG A 13 8.50 -28.70 -19.80
C ARG A 13 8.47 -28.13 -18.38
N ALA A 14 9.39 -28.53 -17.51
CA ALA A 14 9.52 -28.00 -16.15
C ALA A 14 9.81 -26.49 -16.15
N ARG A 15 10.78 -26.03 -16.96
CA ARG A 15 11.10 -24.59 -17.09
C ARG A 15 9.89 -23.77 -17.56
N LYS A 16 9.14 -24.26 -18.56
CA LYS A 16 7.93 -23.57 -19.05
C LYS A 16 6.86 -23.46 -17.96
N LYS A 17 6.66 -24.52 -17.17
CA LYS A 17 5.72 -24.52 -16.03
C LYS A 17 6.12 -23.56 -14.91
N GLU A 18 7.40 -23.49 -14.57
CA GLU A 18 7.86 -22.52 -13.55
C GLU A 18 7.75 -21.08 -14.07
N LEU A 19 8.03 -20.83 -15.35
CA LEU A 19 7.86 -19.51 -15.95
C LEU A 19 6.39 -19.05 -15.94
N THR A 20 5.43 -19.94 -16.22
CA THR A 20 4.01 -19.57 -16.17
C THR A 20 3.55 -19.27 -14.74
N LYS A 21 3.98 -20.08 -13.75
CA LYS A 21 3.71 -19.80 -12.34
C LYS A 21 4.29 -18.46 -11.90
N GLU A 22 5.52 -18.15 -12.32
CA GLU A 22 6.18 -16.91 -11.94
C GLU A 22 5.51 -15.68 -12.57
N LYS A 23 5.07 -15.76 -13.83
CA LYS A 23 4.24 -14.72 -14.45
C LYS A 23 2.97 -14.44 -13.65
N PHE A 24 2.29 -15.50 -13.19
CA PHE A 24 1.10 -15.36 -12.37
C PHE A 24 1.39 -14.71 -11.01
N ARG A 25 2.42 -15.19 -10.29
CA ARG A 25 2.87 -14.60 -9.01
C ARG A 25 3.26 -13.13 -9.17
N TYR A 26 3.97 -12.80 -10.26
CA TYR A 26 4.35 -11.43 -10.57
C TYR A 26 3.14 -10.52 -10.75
N GLU A 27 2.15 -10.94 -11.54
CA GLU A 27 0.94 -10.15 -11.76
C GLU A 27 0.13 -9.96 -10.46
N LEU A 28 0.06 -10.98 -9.60
CA LEU A 28 -0.53 -10.84 -8.26
C LEU A 28 0.18 -9.76 -7.43
N ARG A 29 1.52 -9.82 -7.34
CA ARG A 29 2.32 -8.83 -6.61
C ARG A 29 2.18 -7.42 -7.22
N ARG A 30 2.13 -7.32 -8.55
CA ARG A 30 1.95 -6.06 -9.28
C ARG A 30 0.60 -5.42 -8.97
N ARG A 31 -0.49 -6.20 -9.00
CA ARG A 31 -1.85 -5.71 -8.65
C ARG A 31 -1.90 -5.23 -7.21
N VAL A 32 -1.32 -5.98 -6.28
CA VAL A 32 -1.24 -5.58 -4.86
C VAL A 32 -0.47 -4.27 -4.71
N LYS A 33 0.70 -4.11 -5.33
CA LYS A 33 1.49 -2.88 -5.29
C LYS A 33 0.71 -1.68 -5.81
N LYS A 34 -0.04 -1.85 -6.90
CA LYS A 34 -0.92 -0.80 -7.45
C LYS A 34 -2.07 -0.46 -6.50
N GLY A 35 -2.72 -1.47 -5.91
CA GLY A 35 -3.80 -1.28 -4.95
C GLY A 35 -3.37 -0.49 -3.72
N ILE A 36 -2.25 -0.88 -3.11
CA ILE A 36 -1.66 -0.15 -1.96
C ILE A 36 -1.33 1.30 -2.35
N LYS A 37 -0.74 1.52 -3.53
CA LYS A 37 -0.46 2.89 -4.01
C LYS A 37 -1.73 3.72 -4.15
N LYS A 38 -2.80 3.15 -4.70
CA LYS A 38 -4.10 3.83 -4.81
C LYS A 38 -4.68 4.18 -3.44
N GLN A 39 -4.67 3.23 -2.49
CA GLN A 39 -5.15 3.50 -1.12
C GLN A 39 -4.37 4.63 -0.44
N ILE A 40 -3.04 4.64 -0.58
CA ILE A 40 -2.19 5.71 -0.03
C ILE A 40 -2.49 7.06 -0.70
N ASN A 41 -2.64 7.07 -2.03
CA ASN A 41 -2.97 8.30 -2.76
C ASN A 41 -4.33 8.86 -2.32
N ASN A 42 -5.36 8.01 -2.16
CA ASN A 42 -6.68 8.44 -1.69
C ASN A 42 -6.65 8.95 -0.24
N LEU A 43 -5.79 8.36 0.60
CA LEU A 43 -5.62 8.80 1.98
C LEU A 43 -5.01 10.20 2.05
N PHE A 44 -4.03 10.48 1.17
CA PHE A 44 -3.27 11.73 1.14
C PHE A 44 -3.39 12.44 -0.22
N SER A 45 -4.62 12.61 -0.71
CA SER A 45 -4.89 13.31 -1.98
C SER A 45 -4.34 14.73 -1.97
N LEU A 46 -3.76 15.14 -3.09
CA LEU A 46 -3.15 16.47 -3.26
C LEU A 46 -4.19 17.61 -3.24
N GLU A 47 -5.44 17.30 -3.57
CA GLU A 47 -6.55 18.26 -3.60
C GLU A 47 -6.90 18.83 -2.22
N ASN A 48 -6.55 18.13 -1.14
CA ASN A 48 -6.70 18.62 0.24
C ASN A 48 -5.54 19.57 0.63
N GLY A 49 -5.09 20.39 -0.33
CA GLY A 49 -3.97 21.31 -0.17
C GLY A 49 -4.20 22.26 0.99
N ALA A 50 -3.35 22.15 2.02
CA ALA A 50 -2.87 23.09 3.05
C ALA A 50 -3.78 24.17 3.70
N SER A 51 -5.00 24.44 3.23
CA SER A 51 -5.79 25.61 3.62
C SER A 51 -7.15 25.28 4.21
N TYR A 52 -7.60 24.02 4.17
CA TYR A 52 -8.87 23.63 4.78
C TYR A 52 -8.61 22.88 6.08
N ALA A 53 -9.00 23.50 7.20
CA ALA A 53 -9.05 22.80 8.47
C ALA A 53 -10.08 21.68 8.34
N LEU A 54 -9.64 20.43 8.48
CA LEU A 54 -10.54 19.29 8.33
C LEU A 54 -11.54 19.26 9.48
N SER A 55 -12.76 18.81 9.18
CA SER A 55 -13.75 18.54 10.21
C SER A 55 -13.31 17.36 11.08
N VAL A 56 -13.89 17.26 12.28
CA VAL A 56 -13.64 16.12 13.19
C VAL A 56 -14.06 14.80 12.53
N ASP A 57 -15.15 14.83 11.76
CA ASP A 57 -15.67 13.66 11.05
C ASP A 57 -14.71 13.20 9.94
N GLU A 58 -14.20 14.14 9.13
CA GLU A 58 -13.21 13.85 8.10
C GLU A 58 -11.92 13.28 8.71
N LEU A 59 -11.48 13.82 9.85
CA LEU A 59 -10.32 13.30 10.56
C LEU A 59 -10.56 11.85 11.02
N GLN A 60 -11.76 11.55 11.53
CA GLN A 60 -12.12 10.21 11.96
C GLN A 60 -12.18 9.23 10.76
N GLU A 61 -12.70 9.67 9.62
CA GLU A 61 -12.69 8.88 8.38
C GLU A 61 -11.26 8.59 7.91
N LYS A 62 -10.37 9.58 7.93
CA LYS A 62 -8.96 9.38 7.56
C LYS A 62 -8.25 8.44 8.53
N LYS A 63 -8.55 8.49 9.84
CA LYS A 63 -8.06 7.51 10.84
C LYS A 63 -8.55 6.10 10.52
N LYS A 64 -9.83 5.93 10.21
CA LYS A 64 -10.42 4.63 9.81
C LYS A 64 -9.76 4.10 8.53
N ALA A 65 -9.56 4.96 7.53
CA ALA A 65 -8.88 4.61 6.28
C ALA A 65 -7.42 4.20 6.50
N LEU A 66 -6.68 4.89 7.39
CA LEU A 66 -5.32 4.52 7.78
C LEU A 66 -5.28 3.13 8.45
N SER A 67 -6.21 2.86 9.37
CA SER A 67 -6.34 1.53 10.00
C SER A 67 -6.62 0.43 8.97
N SER A 68 -7.52 0.68 8.01
CA SER A 68 -7.81 -0.24 6.91
C SER A 68 -6.58 -0.51 6.02
N LEU A 69 -5.78 0.54 5.74
CA LEU A 69 -4.51 0.39 5.04
C LEU A 69 -3.55 -0.53 5.81
N TYR A 70 -3.45 -0.41 7.13
CA TYR A 70 -2.54 -1.25 7.94
C TYR A 70 -2.98 -2.72 7.94
N LYS A 71 -4.27 -2.98 8.11
CA LYS A 71 -4.84 -4.33 7.96
C LYS A 71 -4.55 -4.91 6.58
N THR A 72 -4.66 -4.08 5.53
CA THR A 72 -4.32 -4.49 4.17
C THR A 72 -2.84 -4.86 4.06
N LEU A 73 -1.92 -4.02 4.57
CA LEU A 73 -0.49 -4.29 4.54
C LEU A 73 -0.15 -5.61 5.25
N ASP A 74 -0.68 -5.84 6.44
CA ASP A 74 -0.44 -7.07 7.20
C ASP A 74 -0.98 -8.31 6.48
N SER A 75 -2.18 -8.22 5.90
CA SER A 75 -2.76 -9.31 5.11
C SER A 75 -1.94 -9.62 3.84
N LYS A 76 -1.31 -8.62 3.21
CA LYS A 76 -0.47 -8.84 2.03
C LYS A 76 0.94 -9.32 2.39
N GLU A 77 1.43 -8.94 3.56
CA GLU A 77 2.68 -9.47 4.13
C GLU A 77 2.55 -10.96 4.44
N SER A 78 1.51 -11.36 5.17
CA SER A 78 1.29 -12.78 5.52
C SER A 78 1.10 -13.68 4.30
N LYS A 79 0.59 -13.12 3.20
CA LYS A 79 0.45 -13.81 1.90
C LYS A 79 1.72 -13.82 1.05
N GLY A 80 2.83 -13.26 1.53
CA GLY A 80 4.10 -13.18 0.80
C GLY A 80 4.06 -12.28 -0.43
N LEU A 81 3.07 -11.38 -0.53
CA LEU A 81 2.88 -10.49 -1.68
C LEU A 81 3.69 -9.18 -1.53
N ILE A 82 4.04 -8.83 -0.28
CA ILE A 82 4.98 -7.77 0.07
C ILE A 82 5.92 -8.27 1.17
N THR A 83 7.12 -7.69 1.27
CA THR A 83 8.07 -8.02 2.33
C THR A 83 7.73 -7.27 3.63
N LYS A 84 8.05 -7.88 4.77
CA LYS A 84 7.89 -7.28 6.10
C LYS A 84 8.52 -5.89 6.23
N GLY A 85 9.77 -5.75 5.79
CA GLY A 85 10.47 -4.46 5.81
C GLY A 85 9.75 -3.38 4.99
N ARG A 86 9.14 -3.76 3.86
CA ARG A 86 8.37 -2.82 3.04
C ARG A 86 7.03 -2.46 3.68
N ALA A 87 6.32 -3.41 4.27
CA ALA A 87 5.09 -3.15 5.01
C ALA A 87 5.36 -2.16 6.15
N ASN A 88 6.39 -2.41 6.98
CA ASN A 88 6.78 -1.54 8.09
C ASN A 88 7.17 -0.14 7.64
N ARG A 89 7.97 -0.01 6.59
CA ARG A 89 8.35 1.30 6.03
C ARG A 89 7.14 2.08 5.54
N LEU A 90 6.16 1.41 4.91
CA LEU A 90 4.92 2.06 4.46
C LEU A 90 4.06 2.50 5.64
N LYS A 91 3.90 1.66 6.67
CA LYS A 91 3.20 2.04 7.92
C LYS A 91 3.84 3.27 8.56
N SER A 92 5.15 3.22 8.80
CA SER A 92 5.90 4.34 9.37
C SER A 92 5.71 5.63 8.56
N LYS A 93 5.91 5.57 7.23
CA LYS A 93 5.72 6.73 6.35
C LYS A 93 4.30 7.31 6.40
N CYS A 94 3.29 6.44 6.43
CA CYS A 94 1.90 6.88 6.50
C CYS A 94 1.56 7.49 7.87
N THR A 95 2.04 6.91 8.98
CA THR A 95 1.88 7.50 10.32
C THR A 95 2.52 8.89 10.38
N ILE A 96 3.76 9.04 9.92
CA ILE A 96 4.47 10.33 9.94
C ILE A 96 3.68 11.37 9.15
N LYS A 97 3.28 11.03 7.92
CA LYS A 97 2.52 11.94 7.07
C LYS A 97 1.15 12.28 7.66
N PHE A 98 0.47 11.31 8.27
CA PHE A 98 -0.81 11.53 8.95
C PHE A 98 -0.65 12.50 10.12
N ASN A 99 0.35 12.30 10.98
CA ASN A 99 0.59 13.17 12.13
C ASN A 99 0.94 14.60 11.68
N GLN A 100 1.77 14.75 10.65
CA GLN A 100 2.15 16.05 10.10
C GLN A 100 0.95 16.82 9.52
N LEU A 101 0.10 16.15 8.75
CA LEU A 101 -1.01 16.81 8.07
C LEU A 101 -2.20 17.08 8.98
N PHE A 102 -2.40 16.26 10.01
CA PHE A 102 -3.68 16.23 10.73
C PHE A 102 -3.59 16.45 12.23
N LEU A 103 -2.54 15.97 12.92
CA LEU A 103 -2.41 16.18 14.37
C LEU A 103 -1.72 17.52 14.72
N ASN A 104 -0.91 18.06 13.81
CA ASN A 104 -0.29 19.37 14.02
C ASN A 104 -1.21 20.56 13.66
N GLN A 105 -2.39 20.32 13.08
CA GLN A 105 -3.37 21.40 12.83
C GLN A 105 -3.86 22.05 14.13
N ASP A 106 -3.89 21.30 15.24
CA ASP A 106 -4.29 21.81 16.55
C ASP A 106 -3.29 22.83 17.14
N LYS A 107 -2.01 22.78 16.74
CA LYS A 107 -1.00 23.77 17.13
C LYS A 107 -1.22 25.10 16.37
N ILE A 108 -1.48 25.00 15.06
CA ILE A 108 -1.74 26.16 14.19
C ILE A 108 -3.02 26.91 14.63
N LYS A 109 -4.06 26.20 15.08
CA LYS A 109 -5.28 26.82 15.62
C LYS A 109 -5.08 27.52 16.98
N LYS A 110 -4.11 27.08 17.79
CA LYS A 110 -3.81 27.70 19.10
C LYS A 110 -2.99 28.98 18.94
N GLU A 111 -2.00 28.99 18.04
CA GLU A 111 -1.19 30.18 17.73
C GLU A 111 -2.04 31.32 17.12
N ASN A 112 -2.95 31.00 16.19
CA ASN A 112 -3.85 31.99 15.59
C ASN A 112 -4.90 32.58 16.56
N LYS A 113 -5.15 31.95 17.71
CA LYS A 113 -6.02 32.48 18.76
C LYS A 113 -5.28 33.38 19.74
N SER A 114 -3.97 33.19 19.94
CA SER A 114 -3.15 34.03 20.81
C SER A 114 -2.69 35.32 20.15
N GLU A 115 -2.61 35.39 18.82
CA GLU A 115 -2.24 36.62 18.10
C GLU A 115 -3.40 37.62 17.92
N LYS A 116 -4.64 37.21 18.21
CA LYS A 116 -5.85 38.05 18.11
C LYS A 116 -6.41 38.51 19.46
N ALA A 117 -5.73 38.20 20.57
CA ALA A 117 -6.05 38.64 21.92
C ALA A 117 -5.05 39.71 22.34
#